data_AF-W7YKY7-F1
#
_entry.id   AF-W7YKY7-F1
#
_cell.length_a   1.000
_cell.length_b   1.000
_cell.length_c   1.000
_cell.angle_alpha   90.00
_cell.angle_beta   90.00
_cell.angle_gamma   90.00
#
_symmetry.space_group_name_H-M   'P 1'
#
loop_
_entity.id
_entity.type
_entity.pdbx_description
1 polymer ?
#
loop_
_entity_poly.entity_id
_entity_poly.type
_entity_poly.pdbx_seq_one_letter_code
_entity_poly.pdbx_strand_id
1 'polypeptide(L)'
;MKKTIKKRLNSNEPQNKLIINQVKRTLNEKLNEKLNPLLDAISLYQSNVQSGMLLMQDFYKTQDRRKVFYKRLNLLLVVPTLKISNTLNEIILEEQLRHLVKNVHAVKYAHHLEECLSQQEFDLILVLGSEEKLPTESLNILKQSNIKKAVWLSDERGVTEVEWQLAPLFDYVFTQSTANIPAYKALQCKHCHYMPFASNTSIYFPKAVESRYQSDVLLIGDIRLNTVLRACIQSEVLSGKKVVSYGEAGRIYRLFFRCLQRKMLQTIIMAPKWSLIAAR
;
A
#
# COMPACT_ATOMS: atom_id res chain seq x y z
N MET A 1 -55.52 11.72 68.22
CA MET A 1 -54.28 10.98 67.89
C MET A 1 -54.46 10.24 66.56
N LYS A 2 -53.71 10.58 65.50
CA LYS A 2 -53.64 9.77 64.26
C LYS A 2 -52.22 9.19 64.16
N LYS A 3 -52.08 7.86 64.22
CA LYS A 3 -50.79 7.17 64.01
C LYS A 3 -50.52 7.05 62.51
N THR A 4 -49.53 7.78 62.02
CA THR A 4 -49.12 7.73 60.61
C THR A 4 -48.40 6.41 60.33
N ILE A 5 -48.98 5.57 59.45
CA ILE A 5 -48.31 4.37 58.95
C ILE A 5 -47.17 4.81 58.03
N LYS A 6 -45.92 4.76 58.52
CA LYS A 6 -44.73 4.89 57.66
C LYS A 6 -44.67 3.68 56.74
N LYS A 7 -45.02 3.87 55.46
CA LYS A 7 -44.68 2.93 54.38
C LYS A 7 -43.16 2.72 54.41
N ARG A 8 -42.70 1.50 54.69
CA ARG A 8 -41.31 1.10 54.46
C ARG A 8 -41.04 1.16 52.95
N LEU A 9 -40.28 2.16 52.52
CA LEU A 9 -39.65 2.20 51.21
C LEU A 9 -38.16 1.91 51.38
N ASN A 10 -37.66 1.05 50.50
CA ASN A 10 -36.26 0.79 50.17
C ASN A 10 -35.34 0.17 51.24
N SER A 11 -35.00 -1.11 51.02
CA SER A 11 -33.78 -1.76 51.50
C SER A 11 -32.84 -2.24 50.38
N ASN A 12 -33.30 -2.26 49.12
CA ASN A 12 -32.57 -2.90 47.99
C ASN A 12 -31.99 -1.90 46.98
N GLU A 13 -32.08 -0.61 47.25
CA GLU A 13 -31.71 0.48 46.33
C GLU A 13 -30.22 0.48 45.91
N PRO A 14 -29.21 0.30 46.80
CA PRO A 14 -27.81 0.24 46.39
C PRO A 14 -27.50 -1.02 45.58
N GLN A 15 -28.16 -2.15 45.89
CA GLN A 15 -27.95 -3.43 45.22
C GLN A 15 -28.52 -3.40 43.79
N ASN A 16 -29.71 -2.83 43.60
CA ASN A 16 -30.28 -2.56 42.28
C ASN A 16 -29.38 -1.62 41.46
N LYS A 17 -28.82 -0.57 42.08
CA LYS A 17 -27.91 0.38 41.40
C LYS A 17 -26.60 -0.28 40.96
N LEU A 18 -26.05 -1.19 41.75
CA LEU A 18 -24.89 -2.01 41.38
C LEU A 18 -25.20 -2.93 40.19
N ILE A 19 -26.32 -3.67 40.23
CA ILE A 19 -26.76 -4.54 39.13
C ILE A 19 -26.96 -3.73 37.84
N ILE A 20 -27.62 -2.57 37.90
CA ILE A 20 -27.81 -1.68 36.74
C ILE A 20 -26.46 -1.22 36.16
N ASN A 21 -25.51 -0.83 37.01
CA ASN A 21 -24.18 -0.41 36.56
C ASN A 21 -23.38 -1.57 35.94
N GLN A 22 -23.51 -2.78 36.50
CA GLN A 22 -22.86 -3.99 35.98
C GLN A 22 -23.43 -4.38 34.61
N VAL A 23 -24.77 -4.37 34.45
CA VAL A 23 -25.44 -4.59 33.16
C VAL A 23 -25.06 -3.53 32.13
N LYS A 24 -25.04 -2.24 32.50
CA LYS A 24 -24.56 -1.16 31.61
C LYS A 24 -23.11 -1.36 31.17
N ARG A 25 -22.24 -1.78 32.10
CA ARG A 25 -20.83 -2.06 31.79
C ARG A 25 -20.70 -3.22 30.80
N THR A 26 -21.35 -4.35 31.05
CA THR A 26 -21.33 -5.50 30.12
C THR A 26 -21.97 -5.18 28.76
N LEU A 27 -23.01 -4.34 28.72
CA LEU A 27 -23.58 -3.84 27.47
C LEU A 27 -22.59 -2.96 26.71
N ASN A 28 -21.92 -2.03 27.38
CA ASN A 28 -20.90 -1.17 26.76
C ASN A 28 -19.67 -1.98 26.30
N GLU A 29 -19.25 -2.98 27.07
CA GLU A 29 -18.15 -3.90 26.70
C GLU A 29 -18.52 -4.68 25.43
N LYS A 30 -19.70 -5.32 25.36
CA LYS A 30 -20.21 -6.01 24.16
C LYS A 30 -20.49 -5.08 22.97
N LEU A 31 -20.85 -3.82 23.23
CA LEU A 31 -21.06 -2.81 22.20
C LEU A 31 -19.71 -2.41 21.60
N ASN A 32 -18.72 -2.08 22.42
CA ASN A 32 -17.37 -1.72 22.00
C ASN A 32 -16.63 -2.88 21.32
N GLU A 33 -16.84 -4.12 21.78
CA GLU A 33 -16.35 -5.34 21.11
C GLU A 33 -16.81 -5.43 19.64
N LYS A 34 -18.02 -4.94 19.33
CA LYS A 34 -18.54 -4.86 17.96
C LYS A 34 -18.19 -3.57 17.22
N LEU A 35 -18.08 -2.45 17.94
CA LEU A 35 -17.83 -1.12 17.36
C LEU A 35 -16.36 -0.84 17.06
N ASN A 36 -15.43 -1.34 17.87
CA ASN A 36 -14.01 -1.08 17.66
C ASN A 36 -13.50 -1.67 16.32
N PRO A 37 -13.77 -2.95 15.95
CA PRO A 37 -13.35 -3.48 14.65
C PRO A 37 -13.98 -2.73 13.46
N LEU A 38 -15.19 -2.19 13.64
CA LEU A 38 -15.86 -1.33 12.67
C LEU A 38 -15.13 0.01 12.50
N LEU A 39 -14.78 0.67 13.61
CA LEU A 39 -14.05 1.93 13.61
C LEU A 39 -12.62 1.76 13.05
N ASP A 40 -11.94 0.68 13.39
CA ASP A 40 -10.62 0.34 12.87
C ASP A 40 -10.67 0.07 11.35
N ALA A 41 -11.65 -0.70 10.87
CA ALA A 41 -11.85 -0.94 9.44
C ALA A 41 -12.20 0.34 8.67
N ILE A 42 -13.03 1.22 9.25
CA ILE A 42 -13.36 2.54 8.68
C ILE A 42 -12.11 3.43 8.65
N SER A 43 -11.31 3.47 9.72
CA SER A 43 -10.07 4.24 9.81
C SER A 43 -9.02 3.77 8.78
N LEU A 44 -8.83 2.46 8.66
CA LEU A 44 -7.94 1.86 7.66
C LEU A 44 -8.43 2.17 6.23
N TYR A 45 -9.73 2.05 5.97
CA TYR A 45 -10.32 2.40 4.67
C TYR A 45 -10.17 3.90 4.36
N GLN A 46 -10.46 4.78 5.31
CA GLN A 46 -10.30 6.23 5.17
C GLN A 46 -8.84 6.61 4.91
N SER A 47 -7.87 6.04 5.63
CA SER A 47 -6.45 6.32 5.40
C SER A 47 -5.97 5.86 4.02
N ASN A 48 -6.46 4.71 3.53
CA ASN A 48 -6.18 4.22 2.18
C ASN A 48 -6.84 5.07 1.09
N VAL A 49 -8.10 5.49 1.27
CA VAL A 49 -8.78 6.42 0.36
C VAL A 49 -8.10 7.78 0.34
N GLN A 50 -7.76 8.35 1.50
CA GLN A 50 -6.99 9.59 1.58
C GLN A 50 -5.62 9.47 0.90
N SER A 51 -4.92 8.34 1.08
CA SER A 51 -3.62 8.11 0.44
C SER A 51 -3.74 7.95 -1.09
N GLY A 52 -4.79 7.28 -1.57
CA GLY A 52 -5.13 7.20 -3.00
C GLY A 52 -5.54 8.54 -3.59
N MET A 53 -6.32 9.34 -2.85
CA MET A 53 -6.68 10.70 -3.23
C MET A 53 -5.46 11.63 -3.22
N LEU A 54 -4.54 11.49 -2.27
CA LEU A 54 -3.28 12.23 -2.24
C LEU A 54 -2.39 11.85 -3.42
N LEU A 55 -2.32 10.55 -3.77
CA LEU A 55 -1.68 10.07 -5.00
C LEU A 55 -2.25 10.74 -6.26
N MET A 56 -3.58 10.85 -6.36
CA MET A 56 -4.26 11.53 -7.47
C MET A 56 -4.07 13.06 -7.44
N GLN A 57 -4.14 13.72 -6.27
CA GLN A 57 -3.92 15.16 -6.13
C GLN A 57 -2.47 15.54 -6.45
N ASP A 58 -1.49 14.75 -6.01
CA ASP A 58 -0.10 14.90 -6.38
C ASP A 58 0.10 14.72 -7.89
N PHE A 59 -0.62 13.78 -8.51
CA PHE A 59 -0.60 13.60 -9.96
C PHE A 59 -1.12 14.84 -10.72
N TYR A 60 -2.20 15.46 -10.27
CA TYR A 60 -2.67 16.71 -10.86
C TYR A 60 -1.71 17.89 -10.59
N LYS A 61 -1.14 18.01 -9.38
CA LYS A 61 -0.18 19.05 -9.01
C LYS A 61 1.20 18.89 -9.70
N THR A 62 1.58 17.68 -10.11
CA THR A 62 2.88 17.43 -10.79
C THR A 62 2.88 17.76 -12.28
N GLN A 63 1.75 18.17 -12.86
CA GLN A 63 1.75 18.79 -14.20
C GLN A 63 2.42 20.18 -14.20
N ASP A 64 2.50 20.85 -13.04
CA ASP A 64 2.89 22.27 -12.91
C ASP A 64 4.26 22.47 -12.23
N ARG A 65 5.20 21.51 -12.39
CA ARG A 65 6.57 21.62 -11.85
C ARG A 65 7.64 21.23 -12.88
N ARG A 66 8.80 21.87 -12.73
CA ARG A 66 10.00 21.85 -13.61
C ARG A 66 10.18 20.53 -14.39
N LYS A 67 10.41 20.63 -15.70
CA LYS A 67 10.77 19.49 -16.58
C LYS A 67 11.97 18.71 -16.02
N VAL A 68 11.71 17.60 -15.37
CA VAL A 68 12.73 16.61 -15.01
C VAL A 68 13.06 15.81 -16.28
N PHE A 69 14.32 15.81 -16.70
CA PHE A 69 14.78 15.13 -17.92
C PHE A 69 15.10 13.65 -17.65
N TYR A 70 14.07 12.85 -17.33
CA TYR A 70 14.20 11.40 -17.05
C TYR A 70 14.99 10.66 -18.16
N LYS A 71 14.84 11.10 -19.42
CA LYS A 71 15.48 10.57 -20.63
C LYS A 71 17.02 10.67 -20.69
N ARG A 72 17.68 11.06 -19.60
CA ARG A 72 19.14 11.01 -19.44
C ARG A 72 19.63 9.85 -18.56
N LEU A 73 18.75 9.25 -17.76
CA LEU A 73 19.13 8.28 -16.72
C LEU A 73 19.41 6.87 -17.24
N ASN A 74 20.50 6.27 -16.80
CA ASN A 74 20.80 4.84 -16.87
C ASN A 74 20.29 4.16 -15.59
N LEU A 75 19.26 3.31 -15.73
CA LEU A 75 18.67 2.56 -14.63
C LEU A 75 19.18 1.11 -14.59
N LEU A 76 19.65 0.66 -13.43
CA LEU A 76 19.82 -0.76 -13.13
C LEU A 76 18.57 -1.25 -12.39
N LEU A 77 17.82 -2.15 -13.02
CA LEU A 77 16.61 -2.76 -12.46
C LEU A 77 16.95 -4.18 -11.99
N VAL A 78 16.93 -4.41 -10.67
CA VAL A 78 17.25 -5.70 -10.05
C VAL A 78 15.95 -6.37 -9.62
N VAL A 79 15.65 -7.53 -10.19
CA VAL A 79 14.35 -8.21 -10.04
C VAL A 79 14.49 -9.62 -9.45
N PRO A 80 13.51 -10.09 -8.66
CA PRO A 80 13.49 -11.45 -8.14
C PRO A 80 13.66 -12.51 -9.23
N THR A 81 14.38 -13.57 -8.89
CA THR A 81 14.54 -14.76 -9.74
C THR A 81 13.27 -15.62 -9.69
N LEU A 82 12.70 -15.76 -8.50
CA LEU A 82 11.52 -16.57 -8.21
C LEU A 82 10.23 -15.81 -8.56
N LYS A 83 9.36 -16.44 -9.34
CA LYS A 83 8.01 -15.94 -9.61
C LYS A 83 7.04 -16.45 -8.55
N ILE A 84 6.88 -15.65 -7.49
CA ILE A 84 5.89 -15.89 -6.44
C ILE A 84 4.53 -15.32 -6.89
N SER A 85 3.42 -15.91 -6.43
CA SER A 85 2.08 -15.38 -6.73
C SER A 85 1.91 -13.96 -6.18
N ASN A 86 1.43 -13.06 -7.02
CA ASN A 86 1.24 -11.61 -6.78
C ASN A 86 2.45 -10.67 -6.88
N THR A 87 3.61 -11.10 -7.40
CA THR A 87 4.70 -10.16 -7.72
C THR A 87 4.32 -9.20 -8.86
N LEU A 88 5.01 -8.05 -8.97
CA LEU A 88 4.97 -7.21 -10.17
C LEU A 88 5.29 -8.04 -11.43
N ASN A 89 4.62 -7.72 -12.54
CA ASN A 89 5.06 -8.19 -13.85
C ASN A 89 6.32 -7.40 -14.23
N GLU A 90 7.48 -8.05 -14.14
CA GLU A 90 8.77 -7.41 -14.31
C GLU A 90 9.01 -6.92 -15.74
N ILE A 91 8.46 -7.63 -16.73
CA ILE A 91 8.58 -7.29 -18.16
C ILE A 91 7.85 -5.98 -18.45
N ILE A 92 6.60 -5.87 -18.00
CA ILE A 92 5.80 -4.65 -18.19
C ILE A 92 6.41 -3.48 -17.41
N LEU A 93 6.94 -3.72 -16.20
CA LEU A 93 7.69 -2.70 -15.47
C LEU A 93 8.88 -2.18 -16.28
N GLU A 94 9.73 -3.07 -16.78
CA GLU A 94 10.91 -2.73 -17.55
C GLU A 94 10.55 -1.95 -18.83
N GLU A 95 9.58 -2.43 -19.61
CA GLU A 95 9.07 -1.76 -20.81
C GLU A 95 8.61 -0.33 -20.50
N GLN A 96 7.77 -0.15 -19.48
CA GLN A 96 7.26 1.18 -19.14
C GLN A 96 8.36 2.10 -18.59
N LEU A 97 9.37 1.56 -17.89
CA LEU A 97 10.55 2.32 -17.49
C LEU A 97 11.42 2.74 -18.69
N ARG A 98 11.60 1.90 -19.71
CA ARG A 98 12.28 2.26 -20.98
C ARG A 98 11.60 3.45 -21.67
N HIS A 99 10.29 3.63 -21.52
CA HIS A 99 9.59 4.83 -22.02
C HIS A 99 9.93 6.11 -21.24
N LEU A 100 10.42 6.01 -20.01
CA LEU A 100 10.74 7.15 -19.13
C LEU A 100 12.23 7.50 -19.13
N VAL A 101 13.12 6.53 -18.92
CA VAL A 101 14.56 6.76 -18.76
C VAL A 101 15.35 6.66 -20.08
N LYS A 102 16.68 6.87 -20.07
CA LYS A 102 17.54 6.68 -21.25
C LYS A 102 17.71 5.19 -21.54
N ASN A 103 18.22 4.46 -20.55
CA ASN A 103 18.51 3.04 -20.61
C ASN A 103 17.93 2.34 -19.38
N VAL A 104 17.41 1.12 -19.57
CA VAL A 104 17.10 0.18 -18.48
C VAL A 104 17.90 -1.08 -18.74
N HIS A 105 18.72 -1.47 -17.77
CA HIS A 105 19.39 -2.76 -17.74
C HIS A 105 18.73 -3.59 -16.64
N ALA A 106 18.10 -4.72 -16.98
CA ALA A 106 17.37 -5.55 -16.04
C ALA A 106 18.14 -6.84 -15.73
N VAL A 107 18.34 -7.13 -14.45
CA VAL A 107 19.10 -8.30 -13.95
C VAL A 107 18.31 -9.04 -12.88
N LYS A 108 18.44 -10.36 -12.85
CA LYS A 108 17.80 -11.21 -11.82
C LYS A 108 18.65 -11.25 -10.56
N TYR A 109 18.05 -11.43 -9.38
CA TYR A 109 18.76 -11.54 -8.08
C TYR A 109 19.95 -12.51 -8.10
N ALA A 110 19.86 -13.60 -8.86
CA ALA A 110 20.93 -14.58 -9.04
C ALA A 110 22.17 -14.10 -9.84
N HIS A 111 22.14 -12.90 -10.45
CA HIS A 111 23.29 -12.35 -11.18
C HIS A 111 24.26 -11.62 -10.23
N HIS A 112 25.54 -11.61 -10.58
CA HIS A 112 26.57 -10.87 -9.86
C HIS A 112 26.43 -9.37 -10.12
N LEU A 113 25.93 -8.64 -9.11
CA LEU A 113 25.68 -7.19 -9.22
C LEU A 113 26.95 -6.39 -9.51
N GLU A 114 28.10 -6.85 -9.01
CA GLU A 114 29.41 -6.24 -9.23
C GLU A 114 29.83 -6.23 -10.70
N GLU A 115 29.64 -7.35 -11.41
CA GLU A 115 29.93 -7.45 -12.84
C GLU A 115 29.08 -6.47 -13.65
N CYS A 116 27.80 -6.38 -13.32
CA CYS A 116 26.87 -5.46 -13.99
C CYS A 116 27.30 -4.00 -13.78
N LEU A 117 27.70 -3.63 -12.56
CA LEU A 117 28.14 -2.28 -12.21
C LEU A 117 29.52 -1.91 -12.77
N SER A 118 30.37 -2.89 -13.11
CA SER A 118 31.67 -2.62 -13.74
C SER A 118 31.58 -2.45 -15.27
N GLN A 119 30.58 -3.07 -15.90
CA GLN A 119 30.36 -2.98 -17.35
C GLN A 119 29.72 -1.65 -17.81
N GLN A 120 28.96 -0.97 -16.94
CA GLN A 120 28.23 0.25 -17.31
C GLN A 120 28.00 1.20 -16.13
N GLU A 121 28.04 2.51 -16.37
CA GLU A 121 27.61 3.51 -15.39
C GLU A 121 26.07 3.54 -15.24
N PHE A 122 25.62 3.67 -13.99
CA PHE A 122 24.21 3.77 -13.60
C PHE A 122 23.97 4.94 -12.65
N ASP A 123 22.90 5.69 -12.89
CA ASP A 123 22.46 6.80 -12.03
C ASP A 123 21.61 6.32 -10.84
N LEU A 124 20.92 5.19 -11.01
CA LEU A 124 19.94 4.66 -10.08
C LEU A 124 19.89 3.13 -10.14
N ILE A 125 20.02 2.50 -8.98
CA ILE A 125 19.69 1.08 -8.76
C ILE A 125 18.27 1.02 -8.18
N LEU A 126 17.36 0.32 -8.86
CA LEU A 126 16.01 0.03 -8.42
C LEU A 126 15.86 -1.47 -8.18
N VAL A 127 15.64 -1.87 -6.93
CA VAL A 127 15.42 -3.26 -6.53
C VAL A 127 13.92 -3.50 -6.34
N LEU A 128 13.38 -4.59 -6.89
CA LEU A 128 12.03 -5.06 -6.56
C LEU A 128 12.07 -6.02 -5.39
N GLY A 129 11.62 -5.58 -4.22
CA GLY A 129 11.56 -6.40 -3.02
C GLY A 129 10.61 -7.59 -3.14
N SER A 130 10.98 -8.68 -2.48
CA SER A 130 10.32 -9.98 -2.49
C SER A 130 10.69 -10.72 -1.20
N GLU A 131 9.98 -11.81 -0.92
CA GLU A 131 10.36 -12.79 0.11
C GLU A 131 11.67 -13.55 -0.27
N GLU A 132 12.10 -13.48 -1.54
CA GLU A 132 13.43 -13.95 -1.99
C GLU A 132 14.55 -13.09 -1.39
N LYS A 133 15.52 -13.73 -0.73
CA LYS A 133 16.73 -13.04 -0.21
C LYS A 133 17.68 -12.71 -1.37
N LEU A 134 18.19 -11.47 -1.42
CA LEU A 134 19.34 -11.16 -2.27
C LEU A 134 20.59 -11.92 -1.78
N PRO A 135 21.49 -12.34 -2.70
CA PRO A 135 22.80 -12.88 -2.34
C PRO A 135 23.62 -11.90 -1.47
N THR A 136 24.42 -12.45 -0.55
CA THR A 136 25.23 -11.67 0.40
C THR A 136 26.22 -10.74 -0.30
N GLU A 137 26.75 -11.18 -1.44
CA GLU A 137 27.64 -10.45 -2.33
C GLU A 137 26.94 -9.18 -2.83
N SER A 138 25.74 -9.34 -3.40
CA SER A 138 24.90 -8.23 -3.88
C SER A 138 24.49 -7.28 -2.73
N LEU A 139 24.23 -7.79 -1.52
CA LEU A 139 23.99 -6.96 -0.34
C LEU A 139 25.22 -6.13 0.07
N ASN A 140 26.43 -6.68 -0.04
CA ASN A 140 27.67 -5.96 0.25
C ASN A 140 27.97 -4.89 -0.80
N ILE A 141 27.77 -5.19 -2.08
CA ILE A 141 27.85 -4.21 -3.17
C ILE A 141 26.83 -3.08 -2.97
N LEU A 142 25.59 -3.38 -2.57
CA LEU A 142 24.58 -2.36 -2.26
C LEU A 142 24.99 -1.47 -1.05
N LYS A 143 25.66 -2.01 -0.04
CA LYS A 143 26.20 -1.22 1.09
C LYS A 143 27.31 -0.28 0.66
N GLN A 144 28.23 -0.75 -0.19
CA GLN A 144 29.42 -0.01 -0.62
C GLN A 144 29.17 0.98 -1.76
N SER A 145 28.15 0.73 -2.60
CA SER A 145 27.83 1.56 -3.75
C SER A 145 27.35 2.97 -3.35
N ASN A 146 27.97 3.99 -3.95
CA ASN A 146 27.54 5.40 -3.83
C ASN A 146 26.42 5.79 -4.81
N ILE A 147 25.99 4.88 -5.69
CA ILE A 147 24.88 5.09 -6.63
C ILE A 147 23.58 5.24 -5.83
N LYS A 148 22.62 6.04 -6.32
CA LYS A 148 21.32 6.14 -5.69
C LYS A 148 20.58 4.82 -5.72
N LYS A 149 19.97 4.45 -4.59
CA LYS A 149 19.33 3.15 -4.37
C LYS A 149 17.88 3.34 -3.97
N ALA A 150 16.96 2.73 -4.71
CA ALA A 150 15.54 2.64 -4.36
C ALA A 150 15.12 1.17 -4.28
N VAL A 151 14.23 0.84 -3.34
CA VAL A 151 13.58 -0.47 -3.28
C VAL A 151 12.06 -0.31 -3.35
N TRP A 152 11.39 -1.16 -4.13
CA TRP A 152 9.94 -1.24 -4.20
C TRP A 152 9.48 -2.60 -3.70
N LEU A 153 8.96 -2.64 -2.48
CA LEU A 153 8.69 -3.85 -1.70
C LEU A 153 7.37 -4.52 -2.08
N SER A 154 7.23 -5.81 -1.74
CA SER A 154 6.03 -6.62 -1.97
C SER A 154 5.34 -6.90 -0.62
N ASP A 155 5.23 -5.85 0.19
CA ASP A 155 4.94 -5.90 1.63
C ASP A 155 3.45 -5.73 1.96
N GLU A 156 2.55 -5.98 1.01
CA GLU A 156 1.11 -5.72 1.17
C GLU A 156 0.41 -6.60 2.22
N ARG A 157 1.09 -7.65 2.69
CA ARG A 157 0.65 -8.53 3.80
C ARG A 157 1.31 -8.21 5.15
N GLY A 158 2.16 -7.18 5.20
CA GLY A 158 3.01 -6.83 6.34
C GLY A 158 4.49 -6.96 6.00
N VAL A 159 5.35 -6.42 6.86
CA VAL A 159 6.81 -6.40 6.64
C VAL A 159 7.42 -7.75 7.01
N THR A 160 8.08 -8.41 6.06
CA THR A 160 8.82 -9.66 6.32
C THR A 160 10.21 -9.41 6.91
N GLU A 161 10.84 -10.43 7.51
CA GLU A 161 12.22 -10.33 8.02
C GLU A 161 13.22 -9.95 6.90
N VAL A 162 13.01 -10.49 5.68
CA VAL A 162 13.83 -10.19 4.50
C VAL A 162 13.75 -8.70 4.15
N GLU A 163 12.54 -8.15 4.09
CA GLU A 163 12.32 -6.73 3.77
C GLU A 163 12.78 -5.81 4.91
N TRP A 164 12.69 -6.25 6.16
CA TRP A 164 13.20 -5.56 7.35
C TRP A 164 14.73 -5.40 7.30
N GLN A 165 15.44 -6.43 6.86
CA GLN A 165 16.90 -6.40 6.67
C GLN A 165 17.32 -5.65 5.39
N LEU A 166 16.49 -5.70 4.35
CA LEU A 166 16.78 -5.11 3.04
C LEU A 166 16.56 -3.59 3.01
N ALA A 167 15.43 -3.10 3.53
CA ALA A 167 15.00 -1.70 3.40
C ALA A 167 16.03 -0.64 3.88
N PRO A 168 16.78 -0.83 4.99
CA PRO A 168 17.77 0.14 5.45
C PRO A 168 18.95 0.40 4.50
N LEU A 169 19.14 -0.44 3.47
CA LEU A 169 20.23 -0.30 2.48
C LEU A 169 19.95 0.75 1.38
N PHE A 170 18.74 1.30 1.35
CA PHE A 170 18.23 2.13 0.25
C PHE A 170 17.99 3.59 0.68
N ASP A 171 18.23 4.53 -0.24
CA ASP A 171 17.85 5.93 -0.05
C ASP A 171 16.32 6.08 0.02
N TYR A 172 15.59 5.31 -0.79
CA TYR A 172 14.14 5.35 -0.93
C TYR A 172 13.52 3.96 -0.76
N VAL A 173 12.43 3.91 0.02
CA VAL A 173 11.64 2.71 0.26
C VAL A 173 10.21 2.96 -0.22
N PHE A 174 9.75 2.19 -1.19
CA PHE A 174 8.40 2.22 -1.70
C PHE A 174 7.62 1.00 -1.18
N THR A 175 6.55 1.24 -0.43
CA THR A 175 5.73 0.22 0.23
C THR A 175 4.34 0.12 -0.38
N GLN A 176 3.79 -1.10 -0.45
CA GLN A 176 2.42 -1.38 -0.84
C GLN A 176 1.39 -1.15 0.28
N SER A 177 1.82 -0.76 1.49
CA SER A 177 0.95 -0.55 2.65
C SER A 177 1.31 0.70 3.43
N THR A 178 0.35 1.61 3.55
CA THR A 178 0.45 2.81 4.41
C THR A 178 0.74 2.44 5.87
N ALA A 179 0.22 1.30 6.33
CA ALA A 179 0.42 0.78 7.68
C ALA A 179 1.87 0.33 7.97
N ASN A 180 2.68 0.07 6.93
CA ASN A 180 4.08 -0.33 7.10
C ASN A 180 5.04 0.87 7.17
N ILE A 181 4.61 2.08 6.78
CA ILE A 181 5.43 3.30 6.81
C ILE A 181 6.02 3.58 8.22
N PRO A 182 5.29 3.44 9.34
CA PRO A 182 5.86 3.61 10.68
C PRO A 182 7.00 2.63 10.98
N ALA A 183 6.92 1.38 10.51
CA ALA A 183 7.96 0.37 10.69
C ALA A 183 9.25 0.76 9.96
N TYR A 184 9.16 1.17 8.69
CA TYR A 184 10.34 1.65 7.95
C TYR A 184 10.91 2.95 8.52
N LYS A 185 10.08 3.83 9.08
CA LYS A 185 10.57 5.02 9.82
C LYS A 185 11.32 4.65 11.10
N ALA A 186 10.87 3.63 11.84
CA ALA A 186 11.59 3.09 13.00
C ALA A 186 12.94 2.49 12.60
N LEU A 187 13.03 1.88 11.41
CA LEU A 187 14.27 1.47 10.74
C LEU A 187 15.13 2.62 10.19
N GLN A 188 14.84 3.87 10.56
CA GLN A 188 15.54 5.08 10.09
C GLN A 188 15.51 5.32 8.57
N CYS A 189 14.61 4.65 7.83
CA CYS A 189 14.45 4.85 6.38
C CYS A 189 13.86 6.25 6.11
N LYS A 190 14.72 7.19 5.69
CA LYS A 190 14.39 8.63 5.62
C LYS A 190 13.31 8.95 4.58
N HIS A 191 13.26 8.21 3.48
CA HIS A 191 12.31 8.41 2.38
C HIS A 191 11.45 7.16 2.16
N CYS A 192 10.54 6.89 3.09
CA CYS A 192 9.52 5.85 2.94
C CYS A 192 8.22 6.43 2.36
N HIS A 193 7.71 5.84 1.28
CA HIS A 193 6.56 6.32 0.53
C HIS A 193 5.60 5.19 0.16
N TYR A 194 4.30 5.42 0.33
CA TYR A 194 3.27 4.53 -0.21
C TYR A 194 3.26 4.58 -1.75
N MET A 195 3.42 3.42 -2.38
CA MET A 195 3.37 3.23 -3.83
C MET A 195 2.83 1.81 -4.11
N PRO A 196 1.53 1.64 -4.35
CA PRO A 196 0.96 0.34 -4.66
C PRO A 196 1.39 -0.13 -6.05
N PHE A 197 1.52 -1.45 -6.23
CA PHE A 197 1.80 -2.03 -7.54
C PHE A 197 0.69 -1.68 -8.54
N ALA A 198 1.11 -1.42 -9.77
CA ALA A 198 0.22 -1.05 -10.83
C ALA A 198 -0.46 -2.28 -11.45
N SER A 199 -1.73 -2.13 -11.86
CA SER A 199 -2.50 -3.22 -12.46
C SER A 199 -1.92 -3.65 -13.81
N ASN A 200 -1.64 -4.94 -13.99
CA ASN A 200 -1.16 -5.49 -15.26
C ASN A 200 -2.12 -5.18 -16.42
N THR A 201 -1.72 -4.27 -17.32
CA THR A 201 -2.56 -3.77 -18.41
C THR A 201 -2.79 -4.76 -19.55
N SER A 202 -2.00 -5.84 -19.66
CA SER A 202 -2.30 -6.91 -20.64
C SER A 202 -3.44 -7.83 -20.19
N ILE A 203 -3.76 -7.82 -18.89
CA ILE A 203 -4.91 -8.54 -18.30
C ILE A 203 -6.09 -7.58 -18.08
N TYR A 204 -5.81 -6.41 -17.53
CA TYR A 204 -6.78 -5.41 -17.10
C TYR A 204 -6.82 -4.22 -18.07
N PHE A 205 -7.60 -4.36 -19.14
CA PHE A 205 -7.89 -3.31 -20.11
C PHE A 205 -9.39 -3.29 -20.47
N PRO A 206 -9.94 -2.16 -20.96
CA PRO A 206 -11.31 -2.11 -21.48
C PRO A 206 -11.46 -3.08 -22.66
N LYS A 207 -12.36 -4.04 -22.55
CA LYS A 207 -12.65 -5.03 -23.59
C LYS A 207 -14.14 -5.36 -23.61
N ALA A 208 -14.63 -5.84 -24.75
CA ALA A 208 -15.95 -6.45 -24.81
C ALA A 208 -16.00 -7.66 -23.85
N VAL A 209 -17.08 -7.75 -23.08
CA VAL A 209 -17.34 -8.85 -22.15
C VAL A 209 -18.76 -9.37 -22.34
N GLU A 210 -18.96 -10.64 -22.04
CA GLU A 210 -20.29 -11.27 -22.12
C GLU A 210 -21.31 -10.58 -21.18
N SER A 211 -22.58 -10.61 -21.56
CA SER A 211 -23.69 -9.99 -20.81
C SER A 211 -23.79 -10.47 -19.35
N ARG A 212 -23.32 -11.69 -19.04
CA ARG A 212 -23.26 -12.19 -17.65
C ARG A 212 -22.49 -11.26 -16.70
N TYR A 213 -21.46 -10.56 -17.19
CA TYR A 213 -20.62 -9.63 -16.42
C TYR A 213 -21.21 -8.22 -16.24
N GLN A 214 -22.33 -7.90 -16.90
CA GLN A 214 -23.02 -6.62 -16.69
C GLN A 214 -23.65 -6.56 -15.29
N SER A 215 -23.61 -5.42 -14.62
CA SER A 215 -24.22 -5.19 -13.31
C SER A 215 -24.63 -3.72 -13.17
N ASP A 216 -25.67 -3.45 -12.38
CA ASP A 216 -26.03 -2.08 -11.99
C ASP A 216 -25.01 -1.53 -10.97
N VAL A 217 -24.52 -2.40 -10.09
CA VAL A 217 -23.54 -2.10 -9.06
C VAL A 217 -22.51 -3.22 -9.00
N LEU A 218 -21.24 -2.85 -9.13
CA LEU A 218 -20.10 -3.76 -9.00
C LEU A 218 -19.34 -3.46 -7.72
N LEU A 219 -19.34 -4.40 -6.78
CA LEU A 219 -18.60 -4.32 -5.52
C LEU A 219 -17.30 -5.13 -5.63
N ILE A 220 -16.18 -4.48 -5.34
CA ILE A 220 -14.83 -5.07 -5.43
C ILE A 220 -14.16 -4.94 -4.06
N GLY A 221 -13.82 -6.08 -3.43
CA GLY A 221 -13.15 -6.13 -2.14
C GLY A 221 -13.61 -7.31 -1.27
N ASP A 222 -12.93 -7.55 -0.14
CA ASP A 222 -13.36 -8.60 0.79
C ASP A 222 -14.60 -8.15 1.59
N ILE A 223 -15.76 -8.54 1.09
CA ILE A 223 -17.07 -8.26 1.68
C ILE A 223 -17.29 -9.06 2.97
N ARG A 224 -16.56 -10.15 3.23
CA ARG A 224 -16.73 -10.92 4.48
C ARG A 224 -16.10 -10.20 5.66
N LEU A 225 -14.95 -9.57 5.44
CA LEU A 225 -14.23 -8.75 6.41
C LEU A 225 -14.76 -7.31 6.49
N ASN A 226 -15.39 -6.79 5.44
CA ASN A 226 -15.88 -5.42 5.41
C ASN A 226 -17.39 -5.32 5.73
N THR A 227 -17.70 -5.09 7.00
CA THR A 227 -19.07 -4.91 7.52
C THR A 227 -19.83 -3.76 6.86
N VAL A 228 -19.15 -2.70 6.41
CA VAL A 228 -19.79 -1.58 5.69
C VAL A 228 -20.30 -2.05 4.33
N LEU A 229 -19.50 -2.80 3.56
CA LEU A 229 -19.95 -3.38 2.29
C LEU A 229 -21.11 -4.36 2.48
N ARG A 230 -21.13 -5.15 3.57
CA ARG A 230 -22.28 -6.01 3.91
C ARG A 230 -23.55 -5.20 4.18
N ALA A 231 -23.44 -4.12 4.96
CA ALA A 231 -24.56 -3.23 5.23
C ALA A 231 -25.07 -2.55 3.95
N CYS A 232 -24.18 -2.14 3.03
CA CYS A 232 -24.57 -1.60 1.74
C CYS A 232 -25.35 -2.62 0.88
N ILE A 233 -24.87 -3.87 0.79
CA ILE A 233 -25.57 -4.95 0.07
C ILE A 233 -26.97 -5.21 0.65
N GLN A 234 -27.13 -5.06 1.96
CA GLN A 234 -28.41 -5.25 2.67
C GLN A 234 -29.29 -4.00 2.70
N SER A 235 -28.86 -2.88 2.10
CA SER A 235 -29.61 -1.62 2.12
C SER A 235 -30.71 -1.58 1.06
N GLU A 236 -31.85 -0.97 1.40
CA GLU A 236 -32.98 -0.77 0.48
C GLU A 236 -32.60 0.06 -0.75
N VAL A 237 -31.53 0.87 -0.67
CA VAL A 237 -30.98 1.66 -1.79
C VAL A 237 -30.55 0.78 -2.98
N LEU A 238 -30.19 -0.49 -2.73
CA LEU A 238 -29.82 -1.46 -3.75
C LEU A 238 -30.97 -2.42 -4.13
N SER A 239 -32.17 -2.20 -3.60
CA SER A 239 -33.35 -3.02 -3.93
C SER A 239 -33.65 -2.96 -5.43
N GLY A 240 -33.91 -4.12 -6.04
CA GLY A 240 -34.17 -4.25 -7.47
C GLY A 240 -32.96 -4.01 -8.39
N LYS A 241 -31.74 -3.89 -7.87
CA LYS A 241 -30.50 -3.76 -8.67
C LYS A 241 -29.78 -5.10 -8.83
N LYS A 242 -29.21 -5.34 -10.02
CA LYS A 242 -28.25 -6.44 -10.24
C LYS A 242 -26.91 -6.07 -9.62
N VAL A 243 -26.78 -6.32 -8.31
CA VAL A 243 -25.53 -6.18 -7.57
C VAL A 243 -24.65 -7.41 -7.82
N VAL A 244 -23.40 -7.19 -8.24
CA VAL A 244 -22.39 -8.25 -8.40
C VAL A 244 -21.19 -7.93 -7.53
N SER A 245 -20.65 -8.94 -6.87
CA SER A 245 -19.53 -8.82 -5.92
C SER A 245 -18.37 -9.75 -6.27
N TYR A 246 -17.12 -9.28 -6.13
CA TYR A 246 -15.91 -10.08 -6.28
C TYR A 246 -14.90 -9.84 -5.14
N GLY A 247 -14.34 -10.93 -4.61
CA GLY A 247 -13.61 -11.03 -3.33
C GLY A 247 -14.31 -12.07 -2.43
N GLU A 248 -13.70 -12.97 -1.65
CA GLU A 248 -12.32 -13.27 -1.19
C GLU A 248 -11.11 -12.93 -2.04
N ALA A 249 -10.02 -12.50 -1.36
CA ALA A 249 -8.61 -12.44 -1.80
C ALA A 249 -8.32 -11.81 -3.20
N GLY A 250 -9.34 -11.24 -3.84
CA GLY A 250 -9.31 -10.65 -5.17
C GLY A 250 -8.68 -9.27 -5.16
N ARG A 251 -7.35 -9.23 -5.12
CA ARG A 251 -6.55 -8.01 -5.18
C ARG A 251 -6.81 -7.24 -6.48
N ILE A 252 -7.57 -6.16 -6.41
CA ILE A 252 -7.76 -5.21 -7.51
C ILE A 252 -7.46 -3.79 -7.00
N TYR A 253 -6.17 -3.51 -6.78
CA TYR A 253 -5.70 -2.14 -6.65
C TYR A 253 -5.50 -1.56 -8.06
N ARG A 254 -6.36 -0.61 -8.46
CA ARG A 254 -6.33 0.06 -9.77
C ARG A 254 -5.65 1.42 -9.66
N LEU A 255 -4.36 1.48 -10.00
CA LEU A 255 -3.65 2.73 -10.26
C LEU A 255 -2.81 2.62 -11.54
N PHE A 256 -2.79 3.70 -12.31
CA PHE A 256 -2.24 3.73 -13.68
C PHE A 256 -0.73 3.53 -13.71
N PHE A 257 -0.29 2.50 -14.45
CA PHE A 257 1.11 2.03 -14.54
C PHE A 257 2.14 3.13 -14.82
N ARG A 258 1.92 3.93 -15.87
CA ARG A 258 2.81 5.04 -16.25
C ARG A 258 2.86 6.18 -15.24
N CYS A 259 1.81 6.36 -14.43
CA CYS A 259 1.71 7.47 -13.49
C CYS A 259 2.47 7.19 -12.19
N LEU A 260 2.34 5.95 -11.67
CA LEU A 260 3.07 5.50 -10.48
C LEU A 260 4.59 5.52 -10.71
N GLN A 261 5.07 5.01 -11.85
CA GLN A 261 6.50 5.05 -12.20
C GLN A 261 7.05 6.47 -12.37
N ARG A 262 6.28 7.38 -12.99
CA ARG A 262 6.64 8.80 -13.04
C ARG A 262 6.73 9.40 -11.64
N LYS A 263 5.77 9.11 -10.76
CA LYS A 263 5.79 9.60 -9.37
C LYS A 263 6.99 9.03 -8.60
N MET A 264 7.28 7.73 -8.73
CA MET A 264 8.45 7.08 -8.15
C MET A 264 9.75 7.79 -8.58
N LEU A 265 9.97 7.95 -9.89
CA LEU A 265 11.14 8.66 -10.42
C LEU A 265 11.17 10.14 -9.99
N GLN A 266 10.02 10.84 -10.00
CA GLN A 266 9.93 12.21 -9.48
C GLN A 266 10.33 12.30 -8.01
N THR A 267 9.86 11.39 -7.15
CA THR A 267 10.24 11.34 -5.74
C THR A 267 11.76 11.14 -5.57
N ILE A 268 12.36 10.25 -6.36
CA ILE A 268 13.80 9.96 -6.32
C ILE A 268 14.65 11.16 -6.82
N ILE A 269 14.20 11.83 -7.88
CA ILE A 269 14.96 12.87 -8.61
C ILE A 269 14.70 14.29 -8.07
N MET A 270 13.54 14.56 -7.46
CA MET A 270 13.21 15.89 -6.93
C MET A 270 13.61 16.10 -5.46
N ALA A 271 14.23 15.11 -4.82
CA ALA A 271 14.73 15.25 -3.46
C ALA A 271 15.89 16.25 -3.35
N PRO A 272 16.12 16.90 -2.19
CA PRO A 272 16.83 18.19 -2.12
C PRO A 272 18.31 18.22 -2.52
N LYS A 273 18.95 17.08 -2.82
CA LYS A 273 20.37 17.02 -3.25
C LYS A 273 20.58 17.16 -4.76
N TRP A 274 19.54 17.14 -5.59
CA TRP A 274 19.67 17.29 -7.05
C TRP A 274 19.97 18.72 -7.53
N SER A 275 19.87 19.73 -6.65
CA SER A 275 20.12 21.14 -6.98
C SER A 275 21.58 21.52 -7.25
N LEU A 276 22.53 20.59 -7.13
CA LEU A 276 23.97 20.85 -7.28
C LEU A 276 24.65 20.15 -8.47
N ILE A 277 23.95 19.30 -9.23
CA ILE A 277 24.52 18.58 -10.39
C ILE A 277 23.99 19.13 -11.73
N ALA A 278 22.90 19.90 -11.73
CA ALA A 278 22.34 20.51 -12.93
C ALA A 278 23.01 21.85 -13.35
N ALA A 279 24.24 22.11 -12.88
CA ALA A 279 24.96 23.37 -13.07
C ALA A 279 26.46 23.18 -13.38
N ARG A 280 26.76 22.25 -14.30
CA ARG A 280 27.96 22.25 -15.15
C ARG A 280 27.58 21.75 -16.54
#